data_AF-A0A1E5VI60-F1
#
_entry.id   AF-A0A1E5VI60-F1
#
_cell.length_a   1.000
_cell.length_b   1.000
_cell.length_c   1.000
_cell.angle_alpha   90.00
_cell.angle_beta   90.00
_cell.angle_gamma   90.00
#
_symmetry.space_group_name_H-M   'P 1'
#
loop_
_entity.id
_entity.type
_entity.pdbx_description
1 polymer ?
#
loop_
_entity_poly.entity_id
_entity_poly.type
_entity_poly.pdbx_seq_one_letter_code
_entity_poly.pdbx_strand_id
1 'polypeptide(L)'
;LVGYCAVYIFMQTFMIPGTIFMSLLAGALFGQLRGVALVVFAATAGASSCYFLSKMIGKPLVFSLWPDKLSFFQKQVAKRREKLLNYMLFLRVTPTLPNTFINLASPIVDVPYHTFLLATLIGLIPAAYVTVRAGIALGELTSLSDLYDTQSIALLFLIGVVSVTPALLGKDEAQEKPSEMAVGAS
;
A
#
# COMPACT_ATOMS: atom_id res chain seq x y z
N LEU A 1 5.74 -16.18 13.98
CA LEU A 1 5.34 -16.61 12.61
C LEU A 1 3.82 -16.62 12.44
N VAL A 2 3.08 -17.44 13.20
CA VAL A 2 1.61 -17.57 13.08
C VAL A 2 0.89 -16.22 13.25
N GLY A 3 1.24 -15.43 14.29
CA GLY A 3 0.67 -14.10 14.49
C GLY A 3 0.92 -13.14 13.33
N TYR A 4 2.13 -13.13 12.76
CA TYR A 4 2.45 -12.33 11.56
C TYR A 4 1.55 -12.71 10.39
N CYS A 5 1.44 -14.01 10.08
CA CYS A 5 0.59 -14.49 8.99
C CYS A 5 -0.88 -14.15 9.22
N ALA A 6 -1.38 -14.33 10.44
CA ALA A 6 -2.77 -14.02 10.80
C ALA A 6 -3.08 -12.52 10.60
N VAL A 7 -2.22 -11.63 11.08
CA VAL A 7 -2.39 -10.17 10.90
C VAL A 7 -2.29 -9.79 9.42
N TYR A 8 -1.30 -10.31 8.69
CA TYR A 8 -1.16 -10.02 7.25
C TYR A 8 -2.41 -10.46 6.49
N ILE A 9 -2.85 -11.70 6.69
CA ILE A 9 -4.03 -12.28 6.04
C ILE A 9 -5.27 -11.46 6.40
N PHE A 10 -5.43 -11.08 7.67
CA PHE A 10 -6.55 -10.26 8.12
C PHE A 10 -6.57 -8.91 7.41
N MET A 11 -5.46 -8.16 7.46
CA MET A 11 -5.34 -6.87 6.78
C MET A 11 -5.64 -6.99 5.29
N GLN A 12 -5.06 -7.99 4.63
CA GLN A 12 -5.26 -8.24 3.20
C GLN A 12 -6.71 -8.64 2.86
N THR A 13 -7.35 -9.45 3.71
CA THR A 13 -8.73 -9.91 3.53
C THR A 13 -9.72 -8.74 3.60
N PHE A 14 -9.54 -7.88 4.59
CA PHE A 14 -10.39 -6.71 4.83
C PHE A 14 -9.91 -5.44 4.12
N MET A 15 -9.00 -5.58 3.15
CA MET A 15 -8.57 -4.47 2.30
C MET A 15 -7.89 -3.31 3.09
N ILE A 16 -7.34 -3.62 4.27
CA ILE A 16 -6.73 -2.64 5.18
C ILE A 16 -5.34 -2.25 4.65
N PRO A 17 -5.07 -0.94 4.44
CA PRO A 17 -3.75 -0.50 4.02
C PRO A 17 -2.71 -0.77 5.12
N GLY A 18 -1.49 -1.13 4.73
CA GLY A 18 -0.37 -1.36 5.64
C GLY A 18 0.35 -2.70 5.48
N THR A 19 -0.10 -3.57 4.58
CA THR A 19 0.58 -4.83 4.24
C THR A 19 2.00 -4.64 3.70
N ILE A 20 2.31 -3.46 3.12
CA ILE A 20 3.67 -3.07 2.72
C ILE A 20 4.61 -3.04 3.92
N PHE A 21 4.19 -2.51 5.07
CA PHE A 21 5.02 -2.49 6.29
C PHE A 21 5.28 -3.91 6.82
N MET A 22 4.28 -4.78 6.72
CA MET A 22 4.47 -6.19 7.06
C MET A 22 5.47 -6.88 6.13
N SER A 23 5.44 -6.57 4.83
CA SER A 23 6.42 -7.08 3.86
C SER A 23 7.85 -6.57 4.13
N LEU A 24 8.02 -5.30 4.52
CA LEU A 24 9.31 -4.76 4.97
C LEU A 24 9.79 -5.47 6.24
N LEU A 25 8.91 -5.62 7.23
CA LEU A 25 9.20 -6.33 8.48
C LEU A 25 9.62 -7.79 8.22
N ALA A 26 8.99 -8.47 7.25
CA ALA A 26 9.39 -9.83 6.88
C ALA A 26 10.81 -9.91 6.31
N GLY A 27 11.24 -8.88 5.57
CA GLY A 27 12.62 -8.75 5.13
C GLY A 27 13.59 -8.59 6.30
N ALA A 28 13.31 -7.63 7.18
CA ALA A 28 14.15 -7.36 8.35
C ALA A 28 14.28 -8.59 9.28
N LEU A 29 13.21 -9.36 9.48
CA LEU A 29 13.18 -10.46 10.45
C LEU A 29 13.61 -11.82 9.87
N PHE A 30 13.27 -12.13 8.62
CA PHE A 30 13.42 -13.48 8.06
C PHE A 30 14.43 -13.55 6.91
N GLY A 31 14.98 -12.40 6.47
CA GLY A 31 15.89 -12.32 5.33
C GLY A 31 15.18 -12.56 3.99
N GLN A 32 15.96 -12.59 2.91
CA GLN A 32 15.40 -12.46 1.56
C GLN A 32 14.51 -13.63 1.16
N LEU A 33 15.05 -14.85 1.14
CA LEU A 33 14.34 -15.99 0.56
C LEU A 33 13.12 -16.38 1.40
N ARG A 34 13.27 -16.44 2.73
CA ARG A 34 12.18 -16.77 3.65
C ARG A 34 11.16 -15.64 3.75
N GLY A 35 11.60 -14.38 3.76
CA GLY A 35 10.71 -13.22 3.76
C GLY A 35 9.82 -13.16 2.52
N VAL A 36 10.40 -13.34 1.31
CA VAL A 36 9.62 -13.37 0.06
C VAL A 36 8.63 -14.52 0.07
N ALA A 37 9.06 -15.74 0.42
CA ALA A 37 8.17 -16.90 0.46
C ALA A 37 7.01 -16.68 1.44
N LEU A 38 7.29 -16.12 2.62
CA LEU A 38 6.29 -15.82 3.64
C LEU A 38 5.29 -14.76 3.16
N VAL A 39 5.78 -13.67 2.57
CA VAL A 39 4.95 -12.58 2.05
C VAL A 39 4.07 -13.08 0.92
N VAL A 40 4.63 -13.79 -0.06
CA VAL A 40 3.86 -14.33 -1.19
C VAL A 40 2.78 -15.29 -0.70
N PHE A 41 3.11 -16.19 0.24
CA PHE A 41 2.12 -17.11 0.81
C PHE A 41 1.01 -16.38 1.57
N ALA A 42 1.36 -15.50 2.51
CA ALA A 42 0.39 -14.77 3.32
C ALA A 42 -0.48 -13.82 2.48
N ALA A 43 0.12 -13.10 1.52
CA ALA A 43 -0.59 -12.22 0.61
C ALA A 43 -1.51 -12.99 -0.32
N THR A 44 -1.09 -14.15 -0.83
CA THR A 44 -1.93 -15.01 -1.66
C THR A 44 -3.11 -15.56 -0.85
N ALA A 45 -2.86 -16.05 0.36
CA ALA A 45 -3.92 -16.53 1.25
C ALA A 45 -4.94 -15.43 1.58
N GLY A 46 -4.49 -14.22 1.94
CA GLY A 46 -5.36 -13.07 2.20
C GLY A 46 -6.11 -12.59 0.96
N ALA A 47 -5.45 -12.57 -0.22
CA ALA A 47 -6.08 -12.22 -1.49
C ALA A 47 -7.17 -13.22 -1.88
N SER A 48 -6.95 -14.51 -1.64
CA SER A 48 -7.96 -15.56 -1.83
C SER A 48 -9.16 -15.38 -0.89
N SER A 49 -8.93 -15.09 0.38
CA SER A 49 -10.01 -14.79 1.33
C SER A 49 -10.81 -13.56 0.89
N CYS A 50 -10.14 -12.49 0.48
CA CYS A 50 -10.78 -11.29 -0.08
C CYS A 50 -11.60 -11.61 -1.33
N TYR A 51 -11.07 -12.44 -2.24
CA TYR A 51 -11.78 -12.89 -3.44
C TYR A 51 -13.09 -13.61 -3.08
N PHE A 52 -13.07 -14.55 -2.12
CA PHE A 52 -14.28 -15.25 -1.73
C PHE A 52 -15.28 -14.33 -1.01
N LEU A 53 -14.80 -13.44 -0.15
CA LEU A 53 -15.63 -12.45 0.52
C LEU A 53 -16.33 -11.54 -0.50
N SER A 54 -15.58 -11.05 -1.50
CA SER A 54 -16.12 -10.26 -2.60
C SER A 54 -17.09 -11.07 -3.47
N LYS A 55 -16.81 -12.34 -3.72
CA LYS A 55 -17.73 -13.22 -4.47
C LYS A 55 -19.07 -13.39 -3.76
N MET A 56 -19.06 -13.52 -2.43
CA MET A 56 -20.27 -13.73 -1.64
C MET A 56 -21.06 -12.45 -1.40
N ILE A 57 -20.38 -11.34 -1.10
CA ILE A 57 -21.03 -10.08 -0.68
C ILE A 57 -20.97 -9.03 -1.78
N GLY A 58 -19.79 -8.83 -2.39
CA GLY A 58 -19.56 -7.80 -3.40
C GLY A 58 -20.29 -8.05 -4.72
N LYS A 59 -20.30 -9.30 -5.21
CA LYS A 59 -20.94 -9.64 -6.49
C LYS A 59 -22.46 -9.40 -6.47
N PRO A 60 -23.24 -9.88 -5.48
CA PRO A 60 -24.67 -9.57 -5.40
C PRO A 60 -24.96 -8.07 -5.27
N LEU A 61 -24.16 -7.35 -4.47
CA LEU A 61 -24.33 -5.92 -4.26
C LEU A 61 -24.14 -5.12 -5.57
N VAL A 62 -23.06 -5.39 -6.31
CA VAL A 62 -22.80 -4.71 -7.60
C VAL A 62 -23.83 -5.09 -8.65
N PHE A 63 -24.28 -6.35 -8.67
CA PHE A 63 -25.37 -6.77 -9.56
C PHE A 63 -26.66 -6.00 -9.28
N SER A 64 -26.99 -5.73 -8.01
CA SER A 64 -28.17 -4.94 -7.64
C SER A 64 -28.04 -3.46 -7.96
N LEU A 65 -26.84 -2.88 -7.84
CA LEU A 65 -26.61 -1.43 -8.03
C LEU A 65 -26.39 -1.04 -9.50
N TRP A 66 -25.63 -1.86 -10.26
CA TRP A 66 -25.25 -1.56 -11.65
C TRP A 66 -25.22 -2.82 -12.54
N PRO A 67 -26.38 -3.46 -12.78
CA PRO A 67 -26.46 -4.71 -13.55
C PRO A 67 -25.94 -4.56 -14.99
N ASP A 68 -26.26 -3.45 -15.66
CA ASP A 68 -25.89 -3.23 -17.06
C ASP A 68 -24.38 -3.13 -17.26
N LYS A 69 -23.70 -2.32 -16.42
CA LYS A 69 -22.24 -2.18 -16.46
C LYS A 69 -21.55 -3.49 -16.12
N LEU A 70 -22.05 -4.22 -15.13
CA LEU A 70 -21.50 -5.51 -14.73
C LEU A 70 -21.55 -6.52 -15.90
N SER A 71 -22.70 -6.62 -16.56
CA SER A 71 -22.87 -7.53 -17.70
C SER A 71 -21.94 -7.18 -18.87
N PHE A 72 -21.69 -5.89 -19.10
CA PHE A 72 -20.75 -5.42 -20.12
C PHE A 72 -19.32 -5.84 -19.82
N PHE A 73 -18.85 -5.66 -18.58
CA PHE A 73 -17.49 -6.08 -18.18
C PHE A 73 -17.34 -7.61 -18.19
N GLN A 74 -18.33 -8.35 -17.71
CA GLN A 74 -18.34 -9.82 -17.78
C GLN A 74 -18.25 -10.33 -19.21
N LYS A 75 -18.99 -9.72 -20.16
CA LYS A 75 -18.89 -10.04 -21.59
C LYS A 75 -17.50 -9.75 -22.15
N GLN A 76 -16.86 -8.66 -21.74
CA GLN A 76 -15.49 -8.34 -22.17
C GLN A 76 -14.46 -9.35 -21.63
N VAL A 77 -14.61 -9.78 -20.38
CA VAL A 77 -13.77 -10.81 -19.77
C VAL A 77 -13.97 -12.16 -20.48
N ALA A 78 -15.22 -12.53 -20.76
CA ALA A 78 -15.56 -13.75 -21.49
C ALA A 78 -14.94 -13.79 -22.90
N LYS A 79 -14.92 -12.67 -23.62
CA LYS A 79 -14.26 -12.56 -24.94
C LYS A 79 -12.76 -12.78 -24.91
N ARG A 80 -12.11 -12.54 -23.76
CA ARG A 80 -10.64 -12.62 -23.60
C ARG A 80 -10.21 -13.79 -22.71
N ARG A 81 -11.09 -14.79 -22.54
CA ARG A 81 -10.92 -15.85 -21.54
C ARG A 81 -9.60 -16.61 -21.67
N GLU A 82 -9.17 -16.89 -22.89
CA GLU A 82 -7.92 -17.61 -23.18
C GLU A 82 -6.67 -16.85 -22.74
N LYS A 83 -6.71 -15.50 -22.72
CA LYS A 83 -5.57 -14.65 -22.35
C LYS A 83 -5.72 -14.06 -20.95
N LEU A 84 -6.74 -14.44 -20.18
CA LEU A 84 -7.04 -13.84 -18.87
C LEU A 84 -5.88 -13.93 -17.91
N LEU A 85 -5.17 -15.06 -17.87
CA LEU A 85 -4.02 -15.23 -16.99
C LEU A 85 -2.93 -14.20 -17.29
N ASN A 86 -2.61 -13.99 -18.57
CA ASN A 86 -1.60 -13.02 -18.99
C ASN A 86 -2.03 -11.58 -18.68
N TYR A 87 -3.31 -11.26 -18.91
CA TYR A 87 -3.85 -9.95 -18.53
C TYR A 87 -3.77 -9.71 -17.03
N MET A 88 -4.17 -10.68 -16.21
CA MET A 88 -4.09 -10.58 -14.76
C MET A 88 -2.65 -10.48 -14.26
N LEU A 89 -1.74 -11.26 -14.84
CA LEU A 89 -0.33 -11.21 -14.50
C LEU A 89 0.25 -9.83 -14.82
N PHE A 90 -0.05 -9.29 -16.00
CA PHE A 90 0.34 -7.93 -16.38
C PHE A 90 -0.19 -6.89 -15.39
N LEU A 91 -1.49 -6.95 -15.05
CA LEU A 91 -2.09 -6.04 -14.08
C LEU A 91 -1.52 -6.13 -12.66
N ARG A 92 -0.94 -7.27 -12.28
CA ARG A 92 -0.34 -7.47 -10.95
C ARG A 92 1.13 -7.11 -10.91
N VAL A 93 1.86 -7.35 -12.00
CA VAL A 93 3.26 -6.99 -12.13
C VAL A 93 3.40 -5.49 -12.36
N THR A 94 2.53 -4.90 -13.19
CA THR A 94 2.48 -3.45 -13.35
C THR A 94 1.66 -2.85 -12.21
N PRO A 95 2.20 -1.90 -11.42
CA PRO A 95 1.53 -1.34 -10.25
C PRO A 95 0.41 -0.33 -10.62
N THR A 96 -0.29 -0.52 -11.73
CA THR A 96 -1.33 0.40 -12.21
C THR A 96 -2.57 0.38 -11.33
N LEU A 97 -2.93 -0.79 -10.79
CA LEU A 97 -4.10 -0.97 -9.95
C LEU A 97 -3.69 -1.47 -8.56
N PRO A 98 -4.30 -0.94 -7.49
CA PRO A 98 -4.09 -1.47 -6.15
C PRO A 98 -4.43 -2.96 -6.10
N ASN A 99 -3.60 -3.75 -5.42
CA ASN A 99 -3.80 -5.19 -5.25
C ASN A 99 -5.21 -5.50 -4.71
N THR A 100 -5.65 -4.68 -3.76
CA THR A 100 -6.97 -4.66 -3.15
C THR A 100 -8.11 -4.56 -4.17
N PHE A 101 -7.97 -3.69 -5.17
CA PHE A 101 -8.96 -3.50 -6.22
C PHE A 101 -9.05 -4.75 -7.11
N ILE A 102 -7.91 -5.32 -7.50
CA ILE A 102 -7.87 -6.56 -8.30
C ILE A 102 -8.54 -7.70 -7.54
N ASN A 103 -8.28 -7.86 -6.25
CA ASN A 103 -8.88 -8.91 -5.43
C ASN A 103 -10.40 -8.79 -5.33
N LEU A 104 -10.91 -7.57 -5.16
CA LEU A 104 -12.35 -7.30 -5.08
C LEU A 104 -13.02 -7.44 -6.45
N ALA A 105 -12.44 -6.86 -7.51
CA ALA A 105 -13.05 -6.79 -8.84
C ALA A 105 -13.05 -8.13 -9.60
N SER A 106 -12.04 -8.97 -9.39
CA SER A 106 -11.89 -10.26 -10.08
C SER A 106 -13.14 -11.16 -9.99
N PRO A 107 -13.70 -11.46 -8.80
CA PRO A 107 -14.90 -12.30 -8.70
C PRO A 107 -16.16 -11.60 -9.22
N ILE A 108 -16.21 -10.27 -9.19
CA ILE A 108 -17.34 -9.48 -9.70
C ILE A 108 -17.44 -9.66 -11.23
N VAL A 109 -16.32 -9.54 -11.94
CA VAL A 109 -16.26 -9.69 -13.41
C VAL A 109 -16.12 -11.13 -13.90
N ASP A 110 -16.37 -12.12 -13.03
CA ASP A 110 -16.32 -13.56 -13.34
C ASP A 110 -14.96 -14.11 -13.81
N VAL A 111 -13.87 -13.57 -13.25
CA VAL A 111 -12.55 -14.21 -13.40
C VAL A 111 -12.55 -15.55 -12.65
N PRO A 112 -12.06 -16.64 -13.25
CA PRO A 112 -11.93 -17.92 -12.55
C PRO A 112 -10.91 -17.85 -11.39
N TYR A 113 -11.23 -18.50 -10.26
CA TYR A 113 -10.36 -18.51 -9.08
C TYR A 113 -8.96 -19.07 -9.35
N HIS A 114 -8.83 -20.12 -10.17
CA HIS A 114 -7.51 -20.70 -10.50
C HIS A 114 -6.63 -19.69 -11.26
N THR A 115 -7.21 -18.94 -12.20
CA THR A 115 -6.51 -17.88 -12.94
C THR A 115 -6.07 -16.78 -11.99
N PHE A 116 -6.98 -16.36 -11.10
CA PHE A 116 -6.71 -15.38 -10.07
C PHE A 116 -5.56 -15.83 -9.16
N LEU A 117 -5.62 -17.05 -8.64
CA LEU A 117 -4.64 -17.61 -7.72
C LEU A 117 -3.25 -17.68 -8.36
N LEU A 118 -3.14 -18.23 -9.57
CA LEU A 118 -1.86 -18.35 -10.29
C LEU A 118 -1.28 -16.97 -10.62
N ALA A 119 -2.10 -16.05 -11.12
CA ALA A 119 -1.64 -14.69 -11.41
C ALA A 119 -1.22 -13.94 -10.14
N THR A 120 -1.90 -14.17 -9.01
CA THR A 120 -1.55 -13.59 -7.70
C THR A 120 -0.22 -14.14 -7.20
N LEU A 121 -0.08 -15.46 -7.21
CA LEU A 121 1.12 -16.15 -6.72
C LEU A 121 2.36 -15.69 -7.49
N ILE A 122 2.29 -15.64 -8.82
CA ILE A 122 3.43 -15.28 -9.68
C ILE A 122 3.61 -13.76 -9.71
N GLY A 123 2.53 -13.00 -9.88
CA GLY A 123 2.59 -11.55 -10.06
C GLY A 123 3.02 -10.79 -8.80
N LEU A 124 2.87 -11.37 -7.62
CA LEU A 124 3.35 -10.78 -6.37
C LEU A 124 4.85 -10.96 -6.13
N ILE A 125 5.50 -11.95 -6.76
CA ILE A 125 6.92 -12.26 -6.50
C ILE A 125 7.83 -11.05 -6.74
N PRO A 126 7.75 -10.31 -7.87
CA PRO A 126 8.63 -9.17 -8.09
C PRO A 126 8.46 -8.06 -7.05
N ALA A 127 7.21 -7.69 -6.75
CA ALA A 127 6.91 -6.67 -5.75
C ALA A 127 7.32 -7.10 -4.33
N ALA A 128 7.07 -8.37 -3.97
CA ALA A 128 7.51 -8.95 -2.72
C ALA A 128 9.04 -8.97 -2.62
N TYR A 129 9.74 -9.34 -3.70
CA TYR A 129 11.21 -9.35 -3.72
C TYR A 129 11.79 -7.96 -3.43
N VAL A 130 11.29 -6.93 -4.11
CA VAL A 130 11.76 -5.55 -3.94
C VAL A 130 11.46 -5.04 -2.52
N THR A 131 10.24 -5.25 -2.02
CA THR A 131 9.86 -4.79 -0.68
C THR A 131 10.60 -5.54 0.43
N VAL A 132 10.76 -6.86 0.33
CA VAL A 132 11.54 -7.64 1.29
C VAL A 132 13.01 -7.22 1.26
N ARG A 133 13.59 -6.97 0.07
CA ARG A 133 14.96 -6.42 -0.04
C ARG A 133 15.10 -5.08 0.66
N ALA A 134 14.15 -4.17 0.45
CA ALA A 134 14.13 -2.88 1.13
C ALA A 134 14.03 -3.06 2.65
N GLY A 135 13.24 -4.03 3.11
CA GLY A 135 13.13 -4.39 4.52
C GLY A 135 14.45 -4.90 5.13
N ILE A 136 15.21 -5.70 4.39
CA ILE A 136 16.55 -6.14 4.81
C ILE A 136 17.51 -4.95 4.90
N ALA A 137 17.54 -4.09 3.88
CA ALA A 137 18.39 -2.91 3.90
C ALA A 137 18.05 -2.01 5.10
N LEU A 138 16.76 -1.80 5.40
CA LEU A 138 16.31 -1.08 6.59
C LEU A 138 16.71 -1.79 7.90
N GLY A 139 16.71 -3.12 7.92
CA GLY A 139 17.19 -3.92 9.05
C GLY A 139 18.71 -3.96 9.19
N GLU A 140 19.47 -3.79 8.11
CA GLU A 140 20.94 -3.69 8.15
C GLU A 140 21.40 -2.29 8.58
N LEU A 141 20.57 -1.27 8.36
CA LEU A 141 20.76 0.08 8.92
C LEU A 141 20.67 0.11 10.46
N THR A 142 20.42 -1.02 11.13
CA THR A 142 20.47 -1.15 12.59
C THR A 142 21.85 -1.60 13.10
N SER A 143 22.92 -0.95 12.69
CA SER A 143 23.86 -0.49 13.71
C SER A 143 23.18 0.69 14.40
N LEU A 144 22.34 0.42 15.41
CA LEU A 144 21.81 1.48 16.26
C LEU A 144 22.97 2.27 16.92
N SER A 145 24.15 1.66 17.03
CA SER A 145 25.41 2.29 17.43
C SER A 145 25.87 3.45 16.53
N ASP A 146 25.43 3.54 15.27
CA ASP A 146 25.68 4.72 14.40
C ASP A 146 24.55 5.76 14.46
N LEU A 147 23.32 5.35 14.83
CA LEU A 147 22.19 6.26 15.02
C LEU A 147 22.18 6.92 16.41
N TYR A 148 22.81 6.29 17.40
CA TYR A 148 23.11 6.86 18.72
C TYR A 148 24.47 7.57 18.77
N ASP A 149 25.07 7.89 17.61
CA ASP A 149 26.19 8.82 17.63
C ASP A 149 25.67 10.18 18.12
N THR A 150 26.21 10.64 19.25
CA THR A 150 25.76 11.85 19.97
C THR A 150 25.71 13.06 19.02
N GLN A 151 26.57 13.03 18.00
CA GLN A 151 26.67 14.03 16.95
C GLN A 151 25.44 14.09 16.03
N SER A 152 24.87 12.95 15.63
CA SER A 152 23.67 12.89 14.76
C SER A 152 22.42 13.38 15.47
N ILE A 153 22.26 13.04 16.75
CA ILE A 153 21.16 13.53 17.60
C ILE A 153 21.30 15.05 17.82
N ALA A 154 22.52 15.54 18.08
CA ALA A 154 22.79 16.97 18.21
C ALA A 154 22.51 17.74 16.91
N LEU A 155 22.85 17.16 15.75
CA LEU A 155 22.60 17.76 14.45
C LEU A 155 21.09 17.85 14.13
N LEU A 156 20.34 16.77 14.37
CA LEU A 156 18.88 16.76 14.19
C LEU A 156 18.18 17.74 15.14
N PHE A 157 18.67 17.85 16.38
CA PHE A 157 18.19 18.85 17.33
C PHE A 157 18.46 20.28 16.83
N LEU A 158 19.68 20.56 16.35
CA LEU A 158 20.04 21.86 15.76
C LEU A 158 19.20 22.20 14.54
N ILE A 159 18.97 21.24 13.62
CA ILE A 159 18.12 21.43 12.46
C ILE A 159 16.68 21.72 12.89
N GLY A 160 16.17 21.01 13.90
CA GLY A 160 14.85 21.28 14.50
C GLY A 160 14.75 22.70 15.08
N VAL A 161 15.75 23.13 15.85
CA VAL A 161 15.80 24.49 16.43
C VAL A 161 15.86 25.54 15.32
N VAL A 162 16.76 25.39 14.34
CA VAL A 162 16.89 26.34 13.21
C VAL A 162 15.63 26.37 12.35
N SER A 163 14.94 25.24 12.17
CA SER A 163 13.68 25.20 11.42
C SER A 163 12.53 25.87 12.17
N VAL A 164 12.51 25.82 13.50
CA VAL A 164 11.44 26.37 14.34
C VAL A 164 11.68 27.84 14.69
N THR A 165 12.94 28.28 14.74
CA THR A 165 13.34 29.66 15.09
C THR A 165 12.69 30.73 14.19
N PRO A 166 12.65 30.60 12.84
CA PRO A 166 11.95 31.57 12.00
C PRO A 166 10.44 31.53 12.18
N ALA A 167 9.87 30.36 12.48
CA ALA A 167 8.43 30.20 12.69
C ALA A 167 7.95 30.81 14.02
N LEU A 168 8.83 30.90 15.02
CA LEU A 168 8.54 31.56 16.30
C LEU A 168 8.85 33.05 16.27
N LEU A 169 9.89 33.48 15.54
CA LEU A 169 10.25 34.90 15.39
C LEU A 169 9.38 35.63 14.35
N GLY A 170 8.77 34.93 13.40
CA GLY A 170 7.89 35.51 12.37
C GLY A 170 6.51 35.95 12.85
N LYS A 171 6.28 36.02 14.17
CA LYS A 171 4.98 36.39 14.75
C LYS A 171 4.81 37.88 15.09
N ASP A 172 5.86 38.71 14.98
CA ASP A 172 5.76 40.15 15.27
C ASP A 172 5.72 41.07 14.04
N GLU A 173 6.01 40.60 12.82
CA GLU A 173 6.06 41.51 11.64
C GLU A 173 4.78 41.54 10.80
N ALA A 174 3.71 40.83 11.18
CA ALA A 174 2.47 40.76 10.40
C ALA A 174 1.29 41.55 11.00
N GLN A 175 1.54 42.47 11.95
CA GLN A 175 0.46 43.22 12.60
C GLN A 175 0.79 44.70 12.86
N GLU A 176 1.33 45.40 11.85
CA GLU A 176 1.22 46.87 11.81
C GLU A 176 0.68 47.33 10.45
N LYS A 177 -0.63 47.18 10.28
CA LYS A 177 -1.41 48.06 9.40
C LYS A 177 -2.85 48.15 9.89
N PRO A 178 -3.22 49.25 10.55
CA PRO A 178 -4.58 49.76 10.50
C PRO A 178 -4.66 51.02 9.65
N SER A 179 -5.81 51.12 8.97
CA SER A 179 -6.24 52.12 8.02
C SER A 179 -6.57 53.48 8.65
N GLU A 180 -6.45 54.52 7.81
CA GLU A 180 -7.27 55.75 7.74
C GLU A 180 -7.09 56.95 8.69
N MET A 181 -6.70 58.06 8.04
CA MET A 181 -7.29 59.41 8.07
C MET A 181 -7.28 60.26 9.35
N ALA A 182 -6.49 61.35 9.33
CA ALA A 182 -6.89 62.71 9.76
C ALA A 182 -5.89 63.74 9.18
N VAL A 183 -6.28 64.56 8.20
CA VAL A 183 -6.71 65.97 8.37
C VAL A 183 -5.55 66.97 8.53
N GLY A 184 -5.37 67.82 7.50
CA GLY A 184 -5.31 69.28 7.69
C GLY A 184 -3.96 69.96 7.94
N ALA A 185 -3.66 70.90 7.03
CA ALA A 185 -3.04 72.20 7.28
C ALA A 185 -1.58 72.27 7.78
N SER A 186 -0.67 72.66 6.89
CA SER A 186 -0.11 74.03 6.81
C SER A 186 0.73 74.20 5.54
#